data_AF-A0A9C8DFX9-F1
#
_entry.id   AF-A0A9C8DFX9-F1
#
_cell.length_a   1.000
_cell.length_b   1.000
_cell.length_c   1.000
_cell.angle_alpha   90.00
_cell.angle_beta   90.00
_cell.angle_gamma   90.00
#
_symmetry.space_group_name_H-M   'P 1'
#
loop_
_entity.id
_entity.type
_entity.pdbx_description
1 polymer ?
#
loop_
_entity_poly.entity_id
_entity_poly.type
_entity_poly.pdbx_seq_one_letter_code
_entity_poly.pdbx_strand_id
1 'polypeptide(L)'
;MRLGESAAMRWEHRDRRSKVLLVPETKTGEPRWVPLSSQALVVFDALAGETEGSVWGVRADSISQALGRVMKQARAGYESECAAAGEQPDPRRFTDLRFHDLRHEATSRLFDRGLNPMEVPAITGHKALQMLKRYTHLRAKDLVDRLG
;
A
#
# COMPACT_ATOMS: atom_id res chain seq x y z
N MET A 1 -2.15 3.03 -2.64
CA MET A 1 -2.68 4.42 -2.74
C MET A 1 -1.63 5.40 -2.20
N ARG A 2 -1.72 6.70 -2.54
CA ARG A 2 -0.89 7.74 -1.88
C ARG A 2 -1.45 8.02 -0.49
N LEU A 3 -0.61 8.53 0.42
CA LEU A 3 -1.02 8.89 1.78
C LEU A 3 -2.23 9.85 1.79
N GLY A 4 -2.19 10.93 1.01
CA GLY A 4 -3.31 11.88 0.94
C GLY A 4 -4.61 11.25 0.45
N GLU A 5 -4.51 10.36 -0.54
CA GLU A 5 -5.67 9.61 -1.06
C GLU A 5 -6.24 8.66 0.01
N SER A 6 -5.37 8.00 0.78
CA SER A 6 -5.78 7.13 1.89
C SER A 6 -6.40 7.91 3.04
N ALA A 7 -5.86 9.07 3.39
CA ALA A 7 -6.40 9.92 4.46
C ALA A 7 -7.76 10.53 4.09
N ALA A 8 -7.94 10.89 2.81
CA ALA A 8 -9.16 11.50 2.29
C ALA A 8 -10.27 10.49 1.92
N MET A 9 -10.11 9.20 2.27
CA MET A 9 -11.13 8.19 2.02
C MET A 9 -12.43 8.53 2.74
N ARG A 10 -13.54 8.31 2.04
CA ARG A 10 -14.90 8.51 2.57
C ARG A 10 -15.70 7.24 2.39
N TRP A 11 -16.61 6.96 3.32
CA TRP A 11 -17.46 5.78 3.30
C TRP A 11 -18.34 5.72 2.04
N GLU A 12 -18.84 6.88 1.60
CA GLU A 12 -19.64 7.06 0.38
C GLU A 12 -18.92 6.67 -0.93
N HIS A 13 -17.58 6.61 -0.92
CA HIS A 13 -16.79 6.23 -2.10
C HIS A 13 -16.56 4.71 -2.20
N ARG A 14 -16.95 3.93 -1.18
CA ARG A 14 -16.79 2.48 -1.17
C ARG A 14 -18.01 1.81 -1.79
N ASP A 15 -17.81 1.13 -2.92
CA ASP A 15 -18.81 0.21 -3.43
C ASP A 15 -18.62 -1.17 -2.79
N ARG A 16 -19.51 -1.53 -1.86
CA ARG A 16 -19.49 -2.82 -1.15
C ARG A 16 -19.77 -4.01 -2.07
N ARG A 17 -20.56 -3.82 -3.13
CA ARG A 17 -20.98 -4.90 -4.04
C ARG A 17 -19.85 -5.25 -5.00
N SER A 18 -19.27 -4.26 -5.65
CA SER A 18 -18.19 -4.47 -6.61
C SER A 18 -16.79 -4.49 -5.98
N LYS A 19 -16.69 -4.26 -4.65
CA LYS A 19 -15.45 -4.34 -3.86
C LYS A 19 -14.35 -3.38 -4.36
N VAL A 20 -14.77 -2.19 -4.77
CA VAL A 20 -13.88 -1.12 -5.22
C VAL A 20 -14.08 0.14 -4.38
N LEU A 21 -13.07 0.99 -4.39
CA LEU A 21 -13.07 2.30 -3.77
C LEU A 21 -12.82 3.37 -4.83
N LEU A 22 -13.68 4.38 -4.88
CA LEU A 22 -13.47 5.57 -5.69
C LEU A 22 -12.43 6.48 -5.03
N VAL A 23 -11.43 6.88 -5.79
CA VAL A 23 -10.52 7.96 -5.44
C VAL A 23 -10.87 9.14 -6.34
N PRO A 24 -11.69 10.11 -5.87
CA PRO A 24 -12.23 11.17 -6.74
C PRO A 24 -11.17 12.21 -7.09
N GLU A 25 -10.35 12.61 -6.11
CA GLU A 25 -9.28 13.56 -6.30
C GLU A 25 -7.93 12.86 -6.23
N THR A 26 -7.14 13.06 -7.27
CA THR A 26 -5.75 12.63 -7.30
C THR A 26 -4.90 13.86 -7.54
N LYS A 27 -3.66 13.87 -7.02
CA LYS A 27 -2.63 14.89 -7.31
C LYS A 27 -2.41 15.14 -8.82
N THR A 28 -3.01 14.31 -9.68
CA THR A 28 -2.82 14.29 -11.12
C THR A 28 -4.14 14.44 -11.91
N GLY A 29 -5.28 14.73 -11.26
CA GLY A 29 -6.49 15.25 -11.93
C GLY A 29 -7.48 14.24 -12.52
N GLU A 30 -7.27 12.93 -12.38
CA GLU A 30 -8.21 11.91 -12.89
C GLU A 30 -8.74 11.03 -11.75
N PRO A 31 -10.07 10.91 -11.61
CA PRO A 31 -10.70 9.94 -10.72
C PRO A 31 -10.35 8.51 -11.14
N ARG A 32 -10.24 7.60 -10.16
CA ARG A 32 -10.05 6.18 -10.47
C ARG A 32 -10.68 5.26 -9.43
N TRP A 33 -11.02 4.06 -9.87
CA TRP A 33 -11.47 2.97 -9.00
C TRP A 33 -10.28 2.10 -8.61
N VAL A 34 -10.14 1.86 -7.31
CA VAL A 34 -9.09 0.99 -6.75
C VAL A 34 -9.77 -0.28 -6.22
N PRO A 35 -9.41 -1.48 -6.71
CA PRO A 35 -9.95 -2.72 -6.16
C PRO A 35 -9.44 -2.94 -4.73
N LEU A 36 -10.32 -3.43 -3.85
CA LEU A 36 -10.01 -3.74 -2.47
C LEU A 36 -9.68 -5.23 -2.33
N SER A 37 -8.54 -5.52 -1.70
CA SER A 37 -8.18 -6.90 -1.34
C SER A 37 -9.12 -7.44 -0.27
N SER A 38 -9.19 -8.76 -0.12
CA SER A 38 -9.94 -9.41 0.97
C SER A 38 -9.52 -8.87 2.35
N GLN A 39 -8.23 -8.64 2.57
CA GLN A 39 -7.71 -8.05 3.81
C GLN A 39 -8.16 -6.59 3.99
N ALA A 40 -8.20 -5.79 2.93
CA ALA A 40 -8.72 -4.44 3.01
C ALA A 40 -10.21 -4.43 3.39
N LEU A 41 -11.00 -5.36 2.85
CA LEU A 41 -12.41 -5.51 3.21
C LEU A 41 -12.60 -5.86 4.68
N VAL A 42 -11.79 -6.76 5.24
CA VAL A 42 -11.80 -7.09 6.67
C VAL A 42 -11.54 -5.85 7.52
N VAL A 43 -10.55 -5.02 7.16
CA VAL A 43 -10.26 -3.77 7.86
C VAL A 43 -11.44 -2.80 7.76
N PHE A 44 -12.03 -2.64 6.59
CA PHE A 44 -13.21 -1.79 6.43
C PHE A 44 -14.40 -2.26 7.26
N ASP A 45 -14.63 -3.57 7.35
CA ASP A 45 -15.75 -4.12 8.11
C ASP A 45 -15.52 -4.00 9.63
N ALA A 46 -14.26 -4.06 10.09
CA ALA A 46 -13.90 -3.78 11.48
C ALA A 46 -14.06 -2.29 11.87
N LEU A 47 -13.96 -1.37 10.89
CA LEU A 47 -14.13 0.07 11.08
C LEU A 47 -15.58 0.54 10.93
N ALA A 48 -16.50 -0.31 10.46
CA ALA A 48 -17.83 0.08 9.94
C ALA A 48 -18.87 0.46 11.01
N GLY A 49 -18.46 1.05 12.13
CA GLY A 49 -19.39 1.67 13.09
C GLY A 49 -20.09 2.91 12.52
N GLU A 50 -19.43 3.63 11.59
CA GLU A 50 -19.96 4.79 10.88
C GLU A 50 -20.00 4.51 9.37
N THR A 51 -21.09 4.88 8.69
CA THR A 51 -21.28 4.63 7.25
C THR A 51 -21.24 5.88 6.40
N GLU A 52 -20.97 7.05 7.00
CA GLU A 52 -20.97 8.35 6.34
C GLU A 52 -19.73 9.16 6.73
N GLY A 53 -19.27 10.04 5.84
CA GLY A 53 -18.13 10.92 6.12
C GLY A 53 -16.77 10.23 5.97
N SER A 54 -15.78 10.73 6.72
CA SER A 54 -14.38 10.29 6.61
C SER A 54 -14.18 8.91 7.23
N VAL A 55 -13.45 8.03 6.53
CA VAL A 55 -13.11 6.69 7.04
C VAL A 55 -12.21 6.77 8.27
N TRP A 56 -11.29 7.73 8.32
CA TRP A 56 -10.29 7.82 9.39
C TRP A 56 -10.48 8.98 10.35
N GLY A 57 -11.17 10.05 9.93
CA GLY A 57 -11.33 11.25 10.75
C GLY A 57 -10.02 11.97 11.09
N VAL A 58 -8.92 11.68 10.39
CA VAL A 58 -7.58 12.25 10.69
C VAL A 58 -6.89 12.81 9.45
N ARG A 59 -5.94 13.72 9.68
CA ARG A 59 -5.11 14.30 8.63
C ARG A 59 -4.02 13.32 8.19
N ALA A 60 -3.56 13.47 6.95
CA ALA A 60 -2.44 12.70 6.40
C ALA A 60 -1.18 12.74 7.27
N ASP A 61 -0.84 13.91 7.83
CA ASP A 61 0.33 14.06 8.71
C ASP A 61 0.17 13.27 10.02
N SER A 62 -1.04 13.18 10.55
CA SER A 62 -1.34 12.36 11.73
C SER A 62 -1.07 10.87 11.47
N ILE A 63 -1.42 10.38 10.29
CA ILE A 63 -1.11 9.01 9.86
C ILE A 63 0.42 8.82 9.74
N SER A 64 1.14 9.78 9.15
CA SER A 64 2.61 9.71 9.05
C SER A 64 3.29 9.69 10.42
N GLN A 65 2.83 10.53 11.35
CA GLN A 65 3.35 10.57 12.72
C GLN A 65 3.03 9.28 13.47
N ALA A 66 1.82 8.73 13.31
CA ALA A 66 1.44 7.45 13.89
C ALA A 66 2.33 6.32 13.38
N LEU A 67 2.58 6.26 12.07
CA LEU A 67 3.52 5.31 11.48
C LEU A 67 4.92 5.47 12.11
N GLY A 68 5.44 6.69 12.21
CA GLY A 68 6.74 6.94 12.83
C GLY A 68 6.84 6.42 14.27
N ARG A 69 5.77 6.58 15.08
CA ARG A 69 5.71 6.03 16.44
C ARG A 69 5.72 4.50 16.45
N VAL A 70 4.91 3.88 15.60
CA VAL A 70 4.87 2.41 15.44
C VAL A 70 6.22 1.86 15.02
N MET A 71 6.89 2.52 14.07
CA MET A 71 8.23 2.11 13.62
C MET A 71 9.27 2.20 14.74
N LYS A 72 9.24 3.27 15.55
CA LYS A 72 10.13 3.42 16.70
C LYS A 72 9.90 2.30 17.73
N GLN A 73 8.64 1.97 18.00
CA GLN A 73 8.29 0.89 18.92
C GLN A 73 8.72 -0.48 18.38
N ALA A 74 8.49 -0.74 17.09
CA ALA A 74 8.91 -1.97 16.43
C ALA A 74 10.45 -2.13 16.44
N ARG A 75 11.18 -1.04 16.23
CA ARG A 75 12.65 -1.02 16.32
C ARG A 75 13.12 -1.38 17.73
N ALA A 76 12.55 -0.75 18.75
CA ALA A 76 12.91 -1.03 20.14
C ALA A 76 12.60 -2.49 20.53
N GLY A 77 11.46 -3.04 20.08
CA GLY A 77 11.13 -4.45 20.27
C GLY A 77 12.15 -5.38 19.61
N TYR A 78 12.50 -5.11 18.34
CA TYR A 78 13.50 -5.88 17.61
C TYR A 78 14.89 -5.85 18.27
N GLU A 79 15.34 -4.68 18.71
CA GLU A 79 16.63 -4.56 19.41
C GLU A 79 16.63 -5.33 20.73
N SER A 80 15.51 -5.33 21.46
CA SER A 80 15.35 -6.11 22.68
C SER A 80 15.38 -7.62 22.41
N GLU A 81 14.75 -8.08 21.33
CA GLU A 81 14.76 -9.49 20.91
C GLU A 81 16.17 -9.94 20.52
N CYS A 82 16.89 -9.14 19.72
CA CYS A 82 18.29 -9.41 19.37
C CYS A 82 19.20 -9.46 20.61
N ALA A 83 19.04 -8.52 21.54
CA ALA A 83 19.81 -8.50 22.78
C ALA A 83 19.56 -9.76 23.62
N ALA A 84 18.31 -10.23 23.69
CA ALA A 84 17.96 -11.47 24.39
C ALA A 84 18.53 -12.72 23.70
N ALA A 85 18.63 -12.70 22.36
CA ALA A 85 19.23 -13.77 21.57
C ALA A 85 20.78 -13.71 21.51
N GLY A 86 21.41 -12.63 22.02
CA GLY A 86 22.85 -12.40 21.88
C GLY A 86 23.28 -12.04 20.45
N GLU A 87 22.35 -11.58 19.62
CA GLU A 87 22.57 -11.23 18.22
C GLU A 87 22.76 -9.71 18.06
N GLN A 88 23.51 -9.30 17.03
CA GLN A 88 23.58 -7.89 16.66
C GLN A 88 22.40 -7.52 15.75
N PRO A 89 21.58 -6.53 16.11
CA PRO A 89 20.46 -6.11 15.28
C PRO A 89 20.95 -5.48 13.97
N ASP A 90 20.36 -5.85 12.83
CA ASP A 90 20.64 -5.19 11.55
C ASP A 90 20.26 -3.70 11.67
N PRO A 91 21.19 -2.76 11.47
CA PRO A 91 20.93 -1.33 11.62
C PRO A 91 19.85 -0.79 10.67
N ARG A 92 19.52 -1.52 9.59
CA ARG A 92 18.53 -1.10 8.59
C ARG A 92 17.11 -1.58 8.90
N ARG A 93 16.95 -2.52 9.85
CA ARG A 93 15.66 -3.09 10.18
C ARG A 93 14.81 -2.05 10.91
N PHE A 94 13.61 -1.77 10.40
CA PHE A 94 12.67 -0.79 10.97
C PHE A 94 13.16 0.67 10.99
N THR A 95 14.17 1.01 10.19
CA THR A 95 14.68 2.39 10.04
C THR A 95 14.23 3.03 8.73
N ASP A 96 14.01 4.35 8.74
CA ASP A 96 13.67 5.18 7.58
C ASP A 96 12.49 4.69 6.71
N LEU A 97 11.56 3.94 7.31
CA LEU A 97 10.33 3.53 6.63
C LEU A 97 9.30 4.66 6.65
N ARG A 98 8.85 5.03 5.45
CA ARG A 98 7.89 6.10 5.19
C ARG A 98 6.63 5.49 4.57
N PHE A 99 5.51 6.21 4.64
CA PHE A 99 4.24 5.69 4.09
C PHE A 99 4.32 5.37 2.58
N HIS A 100 5.14 6.11 1.81
CA HIS A 100 5.31 5.84 0.39
C HIS A 100 5.95 4.47 0.08
N ASP A 101 6.70 3.90 1.04
CA ASP A 101 7.32 2.59 0.89
C ASP A 101 6.28 1.49 0.89
N LEU A 102 5.15 1.68 1.57
CA LEU A 102 4.01 0.75 1.53
C LEU A 102 3.43 0.66 0.11
N ARG A 103 3.42 1.77 -0.63
CA ARG A 103 2.98 1.78 -2.04
C ARG A 103 4.02 1.12 -2.93
N HIS A 104 5.31 1.30 -2.67
CA HIS A 104 6.37 0.60 -3.37
C HIS A 104 6.25 -0.92 -3.18
N GLU A 105 6.16 -1.37 -1.93
CA GLU A 105 6.00 -2.78 -1.56
C GLU A 105 4.74 -3.39 -2.18
N ALA A 106 3.61 -2.68 -2.13
CA ALA A 106 2.38 -3.12 -2.78
C ALA A 106 2.56 -3.27 -4.30
N THR A 107 3.31 -2.38 -4.94
CA THR A 107 3.60 -2.47 -6.38
C THR A 107 4.43 -3.71 -6.70
N SER A 108 5.50 -3.97 -5.95
CA SER A 108 6.31 -5.19 -6.10
C SER A 108 5.47 -6.46 -5.94
N ARG A 109 4.66 -6.54 -4.88
CA ARG A 109 3.80 -7.70 -4.59
C ARG A 109 2.72 -7.97 -5.64
N LEU A 110 2.31 -6.96 -6.42
CA LEU A 110 1.39 -7.15 -7.53
C LEU A 110 2.11 -7.78 -8.73
N PHE A 111 3.34 -7.35 -9.02
CA PHE A 111 4.17 -8.00 -10.03
C PHE A 111 4.54 -9.43 -9.66
N ASP A 112 4.86 -9.70 -8.39
CA ASP A 112 5.14 -11.06 -7.89
C ASP A 112 3.92 -11.98 -8.03
N ARG A 113 2.70 -11.40 -8.03
CA ARG A 113 1.43 -12.12 -8.30
C ARG A 113 1.14 -12.29 -9.79
N GLY A 114 2.03 -11.86 -10.67
CA GLY A 114 1.90 -12.01 -12.12
C GLY A 114 1.04 -10.95 -12.80
N LEU A 115 0.64 -9.88 -12.09
CA LEU A 115 -0.09 -8.79 -12.74
C LEU A 115 0.80 -8.11 -13.78
N ASN A 116 0.20 -7.82 -14.93
CA ASN A 116 0.93 -7.25 -16.04
C ASN A 116 1.17 -5.73 -15.85
N PRO A 117 2.13 -5.15 -16.58
CA PRO A 117 2.45 -3.72 -16.48
C PRO A 117 1.30 -2.76 -16.81
N MET A 118 0.19 -3.21 -17.40
CA MET A 118 -1.00 -2.40 -17.66
C MET A 118 -2.02 -2.47 -16.52
N GLU A 119 -2.08 -3.59 -15.79
CA GLU A 119 -2.98 -3.79 -14.64
C GLU A 119 -2.47 -3.06 -13.38
N VAL A 120 -1.16 -3.18 -13.11
CA VAL A 120 -0.54 -2.58 -11.91
C VAL A 120 -0.77 -1.06 -11.80
N PRO A 121 -0.60 -0.23 -12.85
CA PRO A 121 -0.84 1.20 -12.77
C PRO A 121 -2.30 1.56 -12.50
N ALA A 122 -3.26 0.75 -12.96
CA ALA A 122 -4.69 0.97 -12.68
C ALA A 122 -4.98 0.87 -11.17
N ILE A 123 -4.34 -0.08 -10.47
CA ILE A 123 -4.48 -0.28 -9.02
C ILE A 123 -3.64 0.74 -8.23
N THR A 124 -2.38 0.90 -8.62
CA THR A 124 -1.42 1.68 -7.85
C THR A 124 -1.55 3.18 -8.10
N GLY A 125 -2.06 3.62 -9.26
CA GLY A 125 -2.23 5.00 -9.66
C GLY A 125 -0.95 5.63 -10.21
N HIS A 126 -0.15 4.88 -10.99
CA HIS A 126 1.04 5.40 -11.69
C HIS A 126 0.62 5.88 -13.10
N LYS A 127 0.97 7.13 -13.46
CA LYS A 127 0.61 7.69 -14.77
C LYS A 127 1.52 7.23 -15.92
N ALA A 128 2.82 7.08 -15.65
CA ALA A 128 3.79 6.65 -16.64
C ALA A 128 4.28 5.24 -16.32
N LEU A 129 4.18 4.33 -17.30
CA LEU A 129 4.69 2.96 -17.21
C LEU A 129 6.20 2.91 -16.94
N GLN A 130 6.93 3.96 -17.32
CA GLN A 130 8.36 4.12 -17.00
C GLN A 130 8.64 4.04 -15.50
N MET A 131 7.71 4.52 -14.65
CA MET A 131 7.84 4.42 -13.19
C MET A 131 7.75 2.97 -12.67
N LEU A 132 7.22 2.06 -13.49
CA LEU A 132 7.06 0.65 -13.14
C LEU A 132 8.24 -0.22 -13.57
N LYS A 133 9.15 0.29 -14.41
CA LYS A 133 10.31 -0.46 -14.94
C LYS A 133 11.16 -1.12 -13.85
N ARG A 134 11.30 -0.45 -12.70
CA ARG A 134 12.05 -0.96 -11.54
C ARG A 134 11.44 -2.17 -10.85
N TYR A 135 10.19 -2.51 -11.15
CA TYR A 135 9.50 -3.68 -10.59
C TYR A 135 9.28 -4.79 -11.62
N THR A 136 9.48 -4.50 -12.91
CA THR A 136 9.38 -5.48 -13.99
C THR A 136 10.73 -6.15 -14.18
N HIS A 137 11.07 -7.12 -13.34
CA HIS A 137 12.23 -7.99 -13.58
C HIS A 137 11.79 -9.20 -14.41
N LEU A 138 11.27 -8.92 -15.61
CA LEU A 138 10.88 -9.98 -16.57
C LEU A 138 12.15 -10.72 -17.00
N ARG A 139 12.31 -11.98 -16.59
CA ARG A 139 13.38 -12.82 -17.10
C ARG A 139 12.88 -13.53 -18.35
N ALA A 140 13.74 -13.72 -19.34
CA ALA A 140 13.37 -14.43 -20.58
C ALA A 140 12.76 -15.82 -20.29
N LYS A 141 13.23 -16.51 -19.24
CA LYS A 141 12.66 -17.79 -18.80
C LYS A 141 11.20 -17.71 -18.36
N ASP A 142 10.77 -16.58 -17.79
CA ASP A 142 9.39 -16.37 -17.34
C ASP A 142 8.44 -16.12 -18.54
N LEU A 143 8.99 -15.91 -19.73
CA LEU A 143 8.24 -15.73 -20.98
C LEU A 143 8.14 -17.04 -21.79
N VAL A 144 8.98 -18.03 -21.53
CA VAL A 144 8.99 -19.30 -22.27
C VAL A 144 7.65 -20.01 -22.14
N ASP A 145 7.14 -20.13 -20.92
CA ASP A 145 5.83 -20.74 -20.64
C ASP A 145 4.64 -19.97 -21.27
N ARG A 146 4.87 -18.74 -21.73
CA ARG A 146 3.84 -17.88 -22.34
C ARG A 146 3.88 -17.88 -23.87
N LEU A 147 4.89 -18.50 -24.49
CA LEU A 147 5.06 -18.55 -25.94
C LEU A 147 4.52 -19.84 -26.59
N GLY A 148 4.14 -20.83 -25.78
CA GLY A 148 3.65 -22.14 -26.24
C GLY A 148 4.67 -23.24 -26.02
#